data_AF-A0A1V5Z793-F1
#
_entry.id   AF-A0A1V5Z793-F1
#
_cell.length_a   1.000
_cell.length_b   1.000
_cell.length_c   1.000
_cell.angle_alpha   90.00
_cell.angle_beta   90.00
_cell.angle_gamma   90.00
#
_symmetry.space_group_name_H-M   'P 1'
#
loop_
_entity.id
_entity.type
_entity.pdbx_description
1 polymer ?
#
loop_
_entity_poly.entity_id
_entity_poly.type
_entity_poly.pdbx_seq_one_letter_code
_entity_poly.pdbx_strand_id
1 'polypeptide(L)'
;MLRLAGLPGLTGEVINIGNPVEWTILDLAQMIIELTGSKSELTYQPMPPDDPTRRVPDITKAMDKLRWKPELDLREGLRRVIDEEKKSL
;
A
#
# COMPACT_ATOMS: atom_id res chain seq x y z
N MET A 1 5.84 -6.69 -13.05
CA MET A 1 6.75 -6.20 -14.11
C MET A 1 6.51 -6.85 -15.47
N LEU A 2 6.47 -8.18 -15.61
CA LEU A 2 6.33 -8.85 -16.91
C LEU A 2 5.09 -8.44 -17.74
N ARG A 3 3.93 -8.19 -17.13
CA ARG A 3 2.74 -7.75 -17.87
C ARG A 3 2.91 -6.38 -18.55
N LEU A 4 3.61 -5.45 -17.91
CA LEU A 4 3.88 -4.12 -18.48
C LEU A 4 4.86 -4.20 -19.66
N ALA A 5 5.87 -5.05 -19.55
CA ALA A 5 6.92 -5.20 -20.56
C ALA A 5 6.47 -5.98 -21.81
N GLY A 6 5.39 -6.77 -21.72
CA GLY A 6 4.98 -7.70 -22.78
C GLY A 6 3.72 -7.33 -23.56
N LEU A 7 3.01 -6.26 -23.19
CA LEU A 7 1.75 -5.89 -23.85
C LEU A 7 1.99 -4.88 -24.99
N PRO A 8 1.61 -5.21 -26.24
CA PRO A 8 1.75 -4.28 -27.36
C PRO A 8 0.88 -3.04 -27.16
N GLY A 9 1.36 -1.88 -27.61
CA GLY A 9 0.62 -0.62 -27.52
C GLY A 9 0.67 0.10 -26.16
N LEU A 10 1.55 -0.33 -25.25
CA LEU A 10 1.79 0.35 -23.96
C LEU A 10 3.09 1.17 -23.91
N THR A 11 3.86 1.22 -25.00
CA THR A 11 5.09 2.03 -25.06
C THR A 11 4.79 3.50 -24.78
N GLY A 12 5.49 4.08 -23.80
CA GLY A 12 5.33 5.48 -23.40
C GLY A 12 4.15 5.77 -22.48
N GLU A 13 3.36 4.76 -22.08
CA GLU A 13 2.26 4.96 -21.14
C GLU A 13 2.75 5.10 -19.70
N VAL A 14 2.14 6.04 -18.97
CA VAL A 14 2.25 6.14 -17.50
C VAL A 14 1.02 5.47 -16.89
N ILE A 15 1.27 4.48 -16.03
CA ILE A 15 0.24 3.69 -15.35
C ILE A 15 0.53 3.69 -13.85
N ASN A 16 -0.43 4.19 -13.06
CA ASN A 16 -0.35 4.14 -11.60
C ASN A 16 -0.58 2.70 -11.11
N ILE A 17 0.23 2.25 -10.17
CA ILE A 17 0.06 1.00 -9.45
C ILE A 17 -0.02 1.34 -7.97
N GLY A 18 -1.08 0.88 -7.32
CA GLY A 18 -1.31 1.13 -5.90
C GLY A 18 -2.68 0.68 -5.46
N ASN A 19 -3.06 1.07 -4.24
CA ASN A 19 -4.36 0.74 -3.67
C ASN A 19 -5.28 1.97 -3.70
N PRO A 20 -6.46 1.90 -4.36
CA PRO A 20 -7.40 3.01 -4.38
C PRO A 20 -8.17 3.16 -3.06
N VAL A 21 -8.05 2.19 -2.14
CA VAL A 21 -8.62 2.28 -0.79
C VAL A 21 -7.72 3.12 0.09
N GLU A 22 -8.29 4.17 0.67
CA GLU A 22 -7.61 5.09 1.57
C GLU A 22 -7.67 4.62 3.02
N TRP A 23 -6.58 4.87 3.75
CA TRP A 23 -6.44 4.61 5.18
C TRP A 23 -5.72 5.79 5.83
N THR A 24 -6.05 6.11 7.08
CA THR A 24 -5.29 7.11 7.82
C THR A 24 -4.00 6.50 8.39
N ILE A 25 -3.01 7.34 8.70
CA ILE A 25 -1.80 6.90 9.42
C ILE A 25 -2.17 6.37 10.82
N LEU A 26 -3.23 6.90 11.43
CA LEU A 26 -3.74 6.43 12.72
C LEU A 26 -4.27 4.99 12.62
N ASP A 27 -5.07 4.68 11.59
CA ASP A 27 -5.58 3.33 11.36
C ASP A 27 -4.43 2.34 11.14
N LEU A 28 -3.43 2.74 10.34
CA LEU A 28 -2.22 1.93 10.11
C LEU A 28 -1.46 1.65 11.41
N ALA A 29 -1.22 2.67 12.22
CA ALA A 29 -0.49 2.53 13.47
C ALA A 29 -1.23 1.62 14.47
N GLN A 30 -2.56 1.78 14.57
CA GLN A 30 -3.41 0.92 15.41
C GLN A 30 -3.40 -0.53 14.94
N MET A 31 -3.53 -0.78 13.63
CA MET A 31 -3.47 -2.13 13.07
C MET A 31 -2.13 -2.82 13.35
N ILE A 32 -1.01 -2.08 13.26
CA ILE A 32 0.32 -2.63 13.57
C ILE A 32 0.41 -3.04 15.04
N ILE A 33 0.00 -2.17 15.98
CA ILE A 33 0.00 -2.48 17.42
C ILE A 33 -0.84 -3.73 17.70
N GLU A 34 -2.05 -3.80 17.13
CA GLU A 34 -2.97 -4.93 17.28
C GLU A 34 -2.36 -6.23 16.76
N LEU A 35 -1.87 -6.24 15.51
CA LEU A 35 -1.36 -7.45 14.85
C LEU A 35 -0.04 -7.95 15.45
N THR A 36 0.77 -7.06 16.02
CA THR A 36 2.02 -7.42 16.69
C THR A 36 1.83 -7.79 18.15
N GLY A 37 0.72 -7.39 18.79
CA GLY A 37 0.55 -7.48 20.24
C GLY A 37 1.50 -6.56 21.01
N SER A 38 1.98 -5.48 20.36
CA SER A 38 2.95 -4.55 20.96
C SER A 38 2.34 -3.74 22.10
N LYS A 39 3.19 -3.32 23.04
CA LYS A 39 2.85 -2.34 24.09
C LYS A 39 3.23 -0.90 23.70
N SER A 40 3.61 -0.66 22.45
CA SER A 40 3.96 0.66 21.94
C SER A 40 2.79 1.65 22.13
N GLU A 41 3.12 2.87 22.54
CA GLU A 41 2.16 3.96 22.68
C GLU A 41 2.09 4.79 21.39
N LEU A 42 0.91 5.33 21.10
CA LEU A 42 0.73 6.29 20.01
C LEU A 42 1.14 7.69 20.47
N THR A 43 2.01 8.34 19.71
CA THR A 43 2.40 9.74 19.93
C THR A 43 2.08 10.57 18.69
N TYR A 44 1.69 11.82 18.89
CA TYR A 44 1.29 12.73 17.81
C TYR A 44 2.39 13.77 17.60
N GLN A 45 2.78 13.95 16.35
CA GLN A 45 3.82 14.91 15.95
C GLN A 45 3.26 15.87 14.88
N PRO A 46 3.82 17.08 14.75
CA PRO A 46 3.47 17.99 13.66
C PRO A 46 3.71 17.34 12.29
N MET A 47 2.85 17.67 11.33
CA MET A 47 2.99 17.19 9.96
C MET A 47 4.23 17.79 9.29
N PRO A 48 5.05 17.00 8.57
CA PRO A 48 6.13 17.53 7.76
C PRO A 48 5.59 18.50 6.69
N PRO A 49 6.25 19.65 6.43
CA PRO A 49 5.74 20.67 5.50
C PRO A 49 5.51 20.15 4.07
N ASP A 50 6.33 19.21 3.62
CA ASP A 50 6.34 18.72 2.23
C ASP A 50 5.55 17.41 2.05
N ASP A 51 4.92 16.90 3.11
CA ASP A 51 4.15 15.66 3.00
C ASP A 51 2.75 15.93 2.42
N PRO A 52 2.29 15.17 1.41
CA PRO A 52 0.90 15.21 0.98
C PRO A 52 -0.02 14.64 2.06
N THR A 53 -1.11 15.34 2.34
CA THR A 53 -2.14 14.91 3.31
C THR A 53 -2.95 13.71 2.84
N ARG A 54 -2.96 13.43 1.53
CA ARG A 54 -3.78 12.40 0.89
C ARG A 54 -3.03 11.71 -0.23
N ARG A 55 -3.07 10.38 -0.26
CA ARG A 55 -2.47 9.56 -1.31
C ARG A 55 -3.47 8.49 -1.76
N VAL A 56 -4.14 8.73 -2.88
CA VAL A 56 -5.09 7.78 -3.50
C VAL A 56 -4.84 7.75 -5.01
N PRO A 57 -4.17 6.71 -5.53
CA PRO A 57 -3.90 6.60 -6.96
C PRO A 57 -5.17 6.26 -7.74
N ASP A 58 -5.40 6.95 -8.85
CA ASP A 58 -6.33 6.47 -9.88
C ASP A 58 -5.68 5.29 -10.63
N ILE A 59 -6.25 4.09 -10.44
CA ILE A 59 -5.77 2.84 -11.04
C ILE A 59 -6.61 2.40 -12.26
N THR A 60 -7.46 3.25 -12.81
CA THR A 60 -8.33 2.94 -13.97
C THR A 60 -7.53 2.36 -15.13
N LYS A 61 -6.40 2.99 -15.48
CA LYS A 61 -5.50 2.47 -16.54
C LYS A 61 -4.94 1.09 -16.24
N ALA A 62 -4.62 0.79 -14.98
CA ALA A 62 -4.08 -0.52 -14.61
C ALA A 62 -5.15 -1.61 -14.71
N MET A 63 -6.38 -1.30 -14.31
CA MET A 63 -7.52 -2.22 -14.44
C MET A 63 -7.88 -2.47 -15.92
N ASP A 64 -7.88 -1.43 -16.73
CA ASP A 64 -8.29 -1.52 -18.14
C ASP A 64 -7.22 -2.16 -19.02
N LYS A 65 -5.99 -1.64 -18.95
CA LYS A 65 -4.89 -2.02 -19.86
C LYS A 65 -4.12 -3.24 -19.38
N LEU A 66 -3.91 -3.40 -18.08
CA LEU A 66 -3.12 -4.50 -17.51
C LEU A 66 -3.98 -5.63 -16.93
N ARG A 67 -5.30 -5.42 -16.84
CA ARG A 67 -6.22 -6.29 -16.09
C ARG A 67 -5.70 -6.56 -14.68
N TRP A 68 -5.16 -5.51 -14.05
CA TRP A 68 -4.53 -5.58 -12.74
C TRP A 68 -5.29 -4.73 -11.73
N LYS A 69 -5.44 -5.26 -10.52
CA LYS A 69 -5.91 -4.57 -9.32
C LYS A 69 -5.22 -5.18 -8.09
N PRO A 70 -5.10 -4.46 -6.96
CA PRO A 70 -4.63 -5.08 -5.72
C PRO A 70 -5.57 -6.23 -5.32
N GLU A 71 -4.99 -7.36 -4.91
CA GLU A 71 -5.73 -8.56 -4.49
C GLU A 71 -5.76 -8.73 -2.96
N LEU A 72 -4.86 -8.06 -2.26
CA LEU A 72 -4.75 -8.10 -0.81
C LEU A 72 -5.15 -6.75 -0.23
N ASP A 73 -5.93 -6.78 0.85
CA ASP A 73 -6.16 -5.60 1.66
C ASP A 73 -4.95 -5.29 2.55
N LEU A 74 -4.99 -4.11 3.18
CA LEU A 74 -3.90 -3.62 4.03
C LEU A 74 -3.64 -4.57 5.22
N ARG A 75 -4.69 -5.10 5.86
CA ARG A 75 -4.57 -5.90 7.07
C ARG A 75 -3.91 -7.25 6.79
N GLU A 76 -4.34 -7.93 5.73
CA GLU A 76 -3.72 -9.19 5.29
C GLU A 76 -2.28 -8.95 4.81
N GLY A 77 -2.02 -7.84 4.12
CA GLY A 77 -0.66 -7.43 3.75
C GLY A 77 0.25 -7.25 4.97
N LEU A 78 -0.21 -6.50 5.98
CA LEU A 78 0.52 -6.30 7.23
C LEU A 78 0.78 -7.61 7.97
N ARG A 79 -0.22 -8.48 8.07
CA ARG A 79 -0.07 -9.80 8.72
C ARG A 79 1.06 -10.61 8.07
N ARG A 80 1.10 -10.66 6.73
CA ARG A 80 2.16 -11.39 6.01
C ARG A 80 3.55 -10.81 6.27
N VAL A 81 3.68 -9.49 6.29
CA VAL A 81 4.96 -8.82 6.61
C VAL A 81 5.39 -9.18 8.03
N ILE A 82 4.50 -9.03 9.01
CA ILE A 82 4.79 -9.34 10.42
C ILE A 82 5.18 -10.81 10.60
N ASP A 83 4.48 -11.74 9.94
CA ASP A 83 4.79 -13.17 10.01
C ASP A 83 6.17 -13.49 9.41
N GLU A 84 6.60 -12.77 8.36
CA GLU A 84 7.91 -12.94 7.75
C GLU A 84 9.04 -12.35 8.60
N GLU A 85 8.83 -11.15 9.17
CA GLU A 85 9.77 -10.54 10.12
C GLU A 85 9.99 -11.43 11.35
N LYS A 86 8.92 -12.05 11.88
CA LYS A 86 9.01 -12.98 13.03
C LYS A 86 9.84 -14.23 12.76
N LYS A 87 9.91 -14.71 11.51
CA LYS A 87 10.75 -15.86 11.14
C LYS A 87 12.23 -15.50 10.98
N SER A 88 12.51 -14.22 10.76
CA SER A 88 13.86 -13.70 10.54
C SER A 88 14.60 -13.40 11.85
N LEU A 89 13.92 -13.56 13.00
CA LEU A 89 14.43 -13.47 14.37
C LEU A 89 14.73 -14.86 14.93
#